data_AF-A0A0C2H615-F1
#
_entry.id   AF-A0A0C2H615-F1
#
_cell.length_a   1.000
_cell.length_b   1.000
_cell.length_c   1.000
_cell.angle_alpha   90.00
_cell.angle_beta   90.00
_cell.angle_gamma   90.00
#
_symmetry.space_group_name_H-M   'P 1'
#
loop_
_entity.id
_entity.type
_entity.pdbx_description
1 polymer ?
#
loop_
_entity_poly.entity_id
_entity_poly.type
_entity_poly.pdbx_seq_one_letter_code
_entity_poly.pdbx_strand_id
1 'polypeptide(L)'
;MKGLDKVYAITGAKVPIVKFLWPKFGFEGDISYYNVLALYNTQLLKTYCAWDQRVAPVGVWVKRVCGVHELKENAVKVIKTCSGALHSSALRGRVDIGNWFLNGRALSKSYFFEDKWAKSCDIGDASRGSLSSYAIIILLIHYLQNCEPPVLPRLQEDFRNGDVKPILVENHDVYYHNTVFEKWSENRSSVSQLFVGFLDYYARFDFETQVGELRFF
;
A
#
# COMPACT_ATOMS: atom_id res chain seq x y z
N MET A 1 18.16 29.51 -10.93
CA MET A 1 16.76 29.04 -11.05
C MET A 1 15.85 30.14 -10.51
N LYS A 2 15.12 30.87 -11.37
CA LYS A 2 14.16 31.90 -10.92
C LYS A 2 12.78 31.25 -10.75
N GLY A 3 12.10 31.50 -9.62
CA GLY A 3 10.72 31.04 -9.39
C GLY A 3 10.54 29.81 -8.49
N LEU A 4 11.60 29.36 -7.80
CA LEU A 4 11.51 28.38 -6.73
C LEU A 4 11.56 29.09 -5.37
N ASP A 5 10.65 28.70 -4.47
CA ASP A 5 10.57 29.17 -3.10
C ASP A 5 10.89 28.02 -2.14
N LYS A 6 11.17 28.35 -0.87
CA LYS A 6 11.40 27.37 0.22
C LYS A 6 12.40 26.27 -0.16
N VAL A 7 13.52 26.65 -0.77
CA VAL A 7 14.59 25.70 -1.14
C VAL A 7 15.49 25.48 0.07
N TYR A 8 15.52 24.25 0.60
CA TYR A 8 16.40 23.89 1.71
C TYR A 8 16.89 22.44 1.61
N ALA A 9 18.10 22.20 2.11
CA ALA A 9 18.71 20.87 2.11
C ALA A 9 18.45 20.15 3.45
N ILE A 10 18.14 18.86 3.36
CA ILE A 10 18.08 17.92 4.47
C ILE A 10 19.23 16.92 4.27
N THR A 11 20.36 17.19 4.90
CA THR A 11 21.61 16.43 4.70
C THR A 11 21.85 15.36 5.76
N GLY A 12 21.20 15.45 6.92
CA GLY A 12 21.34 14.49 8.02
C GLY A 12 20.52 13.21 7.87
N ALA A 13 19.73 13.06 6.80
CA ALA A 13 18.95 11.86 6.52
C ALA A 13 19.80 10.79 5.81
N LYS A 14 19.34 9.53 5.86
CA LYS A 14 19.98 8.40 5.14
C LYS A 14 20.16 8.69 3.64
N VAL A 15 19.19 9.37 3.03
CA VAL A 15 19.28 9.89 1.66
C VAL A 15 19.17 11.41 1.74
N PRO A 16 20.26 12.15 1.50
CA PRO A 16 20.22 13.61 1.45
C PRO A 16 19.28 14.11 0.36
N ILE A 17 18.41 15.05 0.70
CA ILE A 17 17.45 15.65 -0.24
C ILE A 17 17.48 17.17 -0.19
N VAL A 18 17.18 17.80 -1.32
CA VAL A 18 16.86 19.24 -1.41
C VAL A 18 15.37 19.36 -1.68
N LYS A 19 14.65 19.94 -0.72
CA LYS A 19 13.22 20.24 -0.86
C LYS A 19 13.04 21.58 -1.54
N PHE A 20 12.01 21.71 -2.35
CA PHE A 20 11.65 22.97 -3.00
C PHE A 20 10.14 23.08 -3.22
N LEU A 21 9.66 24.32 -3.24
CA LEU A 21 8.32 24.66 -3.68
C LEU A 21 8.41 25.44 -5.00
N TRP A 22 7.58 25.10 -5.97
CA TRP A 22 7.39 25.85 -7.19
C TRP A 22 5.98 26.46 -7.19
N PRO A 23 5.81 27.70 -6.69
CA PRO A 23 4.49 28.31 -6.52
C PRO A 23 3.70 28.45 -7.82
N LYS A 24 4.38 28.75 -8.93
CA LYS A 24 3.76 28.91 -10.27
C LYS A 24 2.91 27.70 -10.68
N PHE A 25 3.34 26.50 -10.29
CA PHE A 25 2.63 25.25 -10.62
C PHE A 25 1.97 24.61 -9.40
N GLY A 26 2.06 25.23 -8.21
CA GLY A 26 1.59 24.65 -6.96
C GLY A 26 2.26 23.32 -6.60
N PHE A 27 3.50 23.10 -7.07
CA PHE A 27 4.19 21.83 -6.96
C PHE A 27 5.27 21.89 -5.88
N GLU A 28 5.23 20.97 -4.92
CA GLU A 28 6.32 20.71 -3.98
C GLU A 28 7.05 19.44 -4.39
N GLY A 29 8.38 19.45 -4.31
CA GLY A 29 9.19 18.32 -4.71
C GLY A 29 10.49 18.20 -3.93
N ASP A 30 11.05 16.99 -3.99
CA ASP A 30 12.31 16.63 -3.37
C ASP A 30 13.31 16.22 -4.47
N ILE A 31 14.55 16.69 -4.39
CA ILE A 31 15.66 16.26 -5.25
C ILE A 31 16.65 15.47 -4.40
N SER A 32 16.81 14.19 -4.69
CA SER A 32 17.85 13.34 -4.10
C SER A 32 19.04 13.19 -5.05
N TYR A 33 20.25 13.15 -4.52
CA TYR A 33 21.46 12.87 -5.30
C TYR A 33 21.72 11.35 -5.34
N TYR A 34 21.89 10.77 -6.53
CA TYR A 34 22.27 9.36 -6.76
C TYR A 34 21.42 8.30 -6.03
N ASN A 35 20.11 8.53 -5.87
CA ASN A 35 19.21 7.50 -5.33
C ASN A 35 18.75 6.52 -6.42
N VAL A 36 19.69 5.72 -6.95
CA VAL A 36 19.43 4.84 -8.10
C VAL A 36 18.47 3.72 -7.74
N LEU A 37 18.58 3.15 -6.54
CA LEU A 37 17.67 2.11 -6.05
C LEU A 37 16.21 2.57 -6.02
N ALA A 38 15.94 3.84 -5.67
CA ALA A 38 14.59 4.39 -5.73
C ALA A 38 14.01 4.42 -7.14
N LEU A 39 14.84 4.58 -8.18
CA LEU A 39 14.39 4.50 -9.57
C LEU A 39 13.93 3.08 -9.90
N TYR A 40 14.72 2.05 -9.57
CA TYR A 40 14.35 0.66 -9.79
C TYR A 40 13.09 0.26 -9.03
N ASN A 41 12.97 0.66 -7.77
CA ASN A 41 11.77 0.43 -6.97
C ASN A 41 10.55 1.14 -7.54
N THR A 42 10.69 2.36 -8.04
CA THR A 42 9.60 3.09 -8.70
C THR A 42 9.14 2.37 -9.96
N GLN A 43 10.07 1.83 -10.75
CA GLN A 43 9.71 1.03 -11.93
C GLN A 43 9.04 -0.28 -11.56
N LEU A 44 9.52 -0.98 -10.52
CA LEU A 44 8.87 -2.19 -10.01
C LEU A 44 7.41 -1.91 -9.60
N LEU A 45 7.17 -0.85 -8.83
CA LEU A 45 5.81 -0.45 -8.45
C LEU A 45 4.94 -0.11 -9.66
N LYS A 46 5.50 0.56 -10.67
CA LYS A 46 4.82 0.86 -11.93
C LYS A 46 4.43 -0.43 -12.67
N THR A 47 5.31 -1.43 -12.69
CA THR A 47 5.03 -2.74 -13.29
C THR A 47 3.93 -3.46 -12.54
N TYR A 48 3.90 -3.44 -11.20
CA TYR A 48 2.78 -4.00 -10.43
C TYR A 48 1.44 -3.34 -10.78
N CYS A 49 1.41 -2.02 -10.93
CA CYS A 49 0.20 -1.31 -11.38
C CYS A 49 -0.24 -1.70 -12.80
N ALA A 50 0.70 -2.05 -13.68
CA ALA A 50 0.39 -2.53 -15.02
C ALA A 50 -0.07 -3.99 -15.04
N TRP A 51 0.35 -4.78 -14.04
CA TRP A 51 0.04 -6.21 -13.95
C TRP A 51 -1.44 -6.50 -13.71
N ASP A 52 -2.10 -5.68 -12.89
CA ASP A 52 -3.53 -5.78 -12.64
C ASP A 52 -4.15 -4.39 -12.45
N GLN A 53 -5.18 -4.09 -13.26
CA GLN A 53 -5.89 -2.81 -13.26
C GLN A 53 -6.49 -2.40 -11.91
N ARG A 54 -6.71 -3.35 -10.99
CA ARG A 54 -7.28 -3.12 -9.66
C ARG A 54 -6.27 -2.53 -8.66
N VAL A 55 -4.97 -2.70 -8.91
CA VAL A 55 -3.89 -2.32 -7.97
C VAL A 55 -3.90 -0.82 -7.69
N ALA A 56 -3.92 0.01 -8.73
CA ALA A 56 -3.87 1.46 -8.57
C ALA A 56 -5.11 2.00 -7.82
N PRO A 57 -6.36 1.62 -8.18
CA PRO A 57 -7.56 1.99 -7.41
C PRO A 57 -7.49 1.59 -5.93
N VAL A 58 -7.12 0.35 -5.61
CA VAL A 58 -6.99 -0.10 -4.21
C VAL A 58 -5.91 0.71 -3.50
N GLY A 59 -4.77 0.96 -4.14
CA GLY A 59 -3.68 1.78 -3.61
C GLY A 59 -4.12 3.20 -3.24
N VAL A 60 -4.96 3.83 -4.08
CA VAL A 60 -5.54 5.16 -3.78
C VAL A 60 -6.44 5.10 -2.55
N TRP A 61 -7.30 4.08 -2.43
CA TRP A 61 -8.18 3.91 -1.28
C TRP A 61 -7.41 3.67 0.01
N VAL A 62 -6.45 2.74 -0.01
CA VAL A 62 -5.58 2.46 1.14
C VAL A 62 -4.81 3.71 1.54
N LYS A 63 -4.16 4.41 0.60
CA LYS A 63 -3.41 5.63 0.90
C LYS A 63 -4.31 6.72 1.49
N ARG A 64 -5.53 6.88 1.00
CA ARG A 64 -6.48 7.87 1.52
C ARG A 64 -6.93 7.53 2.95
N VAL A 65 -7.23 6.27 3.23
CA VAL A 65 -7.67 5.86 4.58
C VAL A 65 -6.53 5.90 5.59
N CYS A 66 -5.32 5.49 5.18
CA CYS A 66 -4.15 5.52 6.05
C CYS A 66 -3.55 6.93 6.22
N GLY A 67 -3.71 7.82 5.23
CA GLY A 67 -3.15 9.18 5.26
C GLY A 67 -4.04 10.24 5.91
N VAL A 68 -5.30 9.92 6.25
CA VAL A 68 -6.21 10.85 6.94
C VAL A 68 -6.21 10.51 8.42
N HIS A 69 -5.65 11.39 9.26
CA HIS A 69 -5.68 11.26 10.73
C HIS A 69 -7.11 11.10 11.28
N GLU A 70 -8.10 11.78 10.67
CA GLU A 70 -9.53 11.73 11.01
C GLU A 70 -10.22 10.41 10.68
N LEU A 71 -9.67 9.63 9.76
CA LEU A 71 -10.16 8.30 9.43
C LEU A 71 -9.57 7.24 10.36
N LYS A 72 -8.65 7.54 11.28
CA LYS A 72 -8.17 6.53 12.25
C LYS A 72 -9.29 6.08 13.19
N GLU A 73 -10.10 7.00 13.69
CA GLU A 73 -11.30 6.67 14.48
C GLU A 73 -12.48 6.17 13.64
N ASN A 74 -12.62 6.66 12.39
CA ASN A 74 -13.73 6.29 11.52
C ASN A 74 -13.47 5.00 10.71
N ALA A 75 -12.23 4.65 10.40
CA ALA A 75 -11.84 3.37 9.82
C ALA A 75 -12.06 2.26 10.83
N VAL A 76 -11.81 2.50 12.13
CA VAL A 76 -12.25 1.62 13.22
C VAL A 76 -13.78 1.42 13.16
N LYS A 77 -14.59 2.49 13.01
CA LYS A 77 -16.05 2.35 12.84
C LYS A 77 -16.44 1.61 11.55
N VAL A 78 -15.77 1.88 10.43
CA VAL A 78 -16.00 1.22 9.13
C VAL A 78 -15.65 -0.26 9.21
N ILE A 79 -14.52 -0.62 9.81
CA ILE A 79 -14.07 -2.00 9.98
C ILE A 79 -14.96 -2.74 10.98
N LYS A 80 -15.38 -2.10 12.08
CA LYS A 80 -16.42 -2.63 12.99
C LYS A 80 -17.75 -2.90 12.28
N THR A 81 -18.14 -2.03 11.35
CA THR A 81 -19.38 -2.17 10.57
C THR A 81 -19.25 -3.25 9.49
N CYS A 82 -18.12 -3.31 8.78
CA CYS A 82 -17.86 -4.29 7.73
C CYS A 82 -17.67 -5.71 8.29
N SER A 83 -16.95 -5.87 9.40
CA SER A 83 -16.71 -7.16 10.06
C SER A 83 -17.98 -7.73 10.70
N GLY A 84 -18.82 -6.89 11.31
CA GLY A 84 -20.14 -7.26 11.81
C GLY A 84 -21.13 -7.62 10.68
N ALA A 85 -21.05 -6.93 9.54
CA ALA A 85 -21.91 -7.20 8.39
C ALA A 85 -21.53 -8.50 7.64
N LEU A 86 -20.24 -8.83 7.50
CA LEU A 86 -19.78 -10.07 6.87
C LEU A 86 -20.28 -11.33 7.58
N HIS A 87 -20.40 -11.30 8.91
CA HIS A 87 -20.97 -12.40 9.69
C HIS A 87 -22.48 -12.57 9.50
N SER A 88 -23.20 -11.53 9.05
CA SER A 88 -24.67 -11.61 8.84
C SER A 88 -25.07 -11.84 7.37
N SER A 89 -24.23 -11.41 6.41
CA SER A 89 -24.54 -11.46 4.96
C SER A 89 -24.05 -12.71 4.23
N ALA A 90 -23.29 -13.60 4.89
CA ALA A 90 -23.01 -14.95 4.38
C ALA A 90 -24.27 -15.79 4.10
N LEU A 91 -25.46 -15.31 4.51
CA LEU A 91 -26.74 -15.98 4.30
C LEU A 91 -27.58 -15.49 3.10
N ARG A 92 -27.30 -14.34 2.46
CA ARG A 92 -28.13 -13.87 1.33
C ARG A 92 -27.34 -12.98 0.36
N GLY A 93 -27.18 -13.47 -0.86
CA GLY A 93 -26.37 -12.86 -1.91
C GLY A 93 -26.84 -11.49 -2.41
N ARG A 94 -25.87 -10.78 -3.01
CA ARG A 94 -25.87 -9.40 -3.54
C ARG A 94 -25.89 -8.28 -2.49
N VAL A 95 -24.76 -7.59 -2.38
CA VAL A 95 -24.64 -6.32 -1.65
C VAL A 95 -24.58 -5.18 -2.66
N ASP A 96 -25.59 -4.32 -2.64
CA ASP A 96 -25.61 -3.04 -3.33
C ASP A 96 -25.08 -1.95 -2.39
N ILE A 97 -23.83 -1.53 -2.62
CA ILE A 97 -23.05 -0.64 -1.75
C ILE A 97 -23.54 0.82 -1.80
N GLY A 98 -24.36 1.20 -2.79
CA GLY A 98 -24.79 2.59 -3.01
C GLY A 98 -25.68 3.17 -1.90
N ASN A 99 -26.54 2.37 -1.29
CA ASN A 99 -27.48 2.81 -0.25
C ASN A 99 -26.92 2.72 1.18
N TRP A 100 -25.71 2.17 1.37
CA TRP A 100 -25.18 1.85 2.69
C TRP A 100 -24.62 3.06 3.45
N PHE A 101 -24.24 4.12 2.73
CA PHE A 101 -23.68 5.34 3.34
C PHE A 101 -24.70 6.18 4.13
N LEU A 102 -26.02 5.92 4.02
CA LEU A 102 -27.05 6.83 4.53
C LEU A 102 -27.66 6.49 5.91
N ASN A 103 -27.52 5.26 6.43
CA ASN A 103 -28.36 4.81 7.56
C ASN A 103 -27.60 4.13 8.70
N GLY A 104 -26.58 4.79 9.25
CA GLY A 104 -25.80 4.27 10.37
C GLY A 104 -26.63 3.90 11.61
N ARG A 105 -26.44 2.68 12.13
CA ARG A 105 -26.67 2.32 13.55
C ARG A 105 -26.10 0.92 13.93
N ALA A 106 -25.31 0.92 15.03
CA ALA A 106 -25.16 -0.05 16.14
C ALA A 106 -24.80 -1.55 15.89
N LEU A 107 -24.10 -2.32 16.75
CA LEU A 107 -23.35 -2.15 18.02
C LEU A 107 -22.57 -3.46 18.35
N SER A 108 -21.47 -3.32 19.11
CA SER A 108 -20.81 -4.25 20.07
C SER A 108 -20.33 -5.67 19.65
N LYS A 109 -19.01 -5.80 19.40
CA LYS A 109 -18.08 -6.82 19.98
C LYS A 109 -16.63 -6.67 19.45
N SER A 110 -16.08 -5.45 19.43
CA SER A 110 -14.84 -5.17 18.68
C SER A 110 -13.86 -4.25 19.44
N TYR A 111 -13.77 -4.42 20.75
CA TYR A 111 -12.90 -3.58 21.60
C TYR A 111 -11.40 -3.94 21.52
N PHE A 112 -11.03 -5.02 20.82
CA PHE A 112 -9.62 -5.40 20.61
C PHE A 112 -8.99 -4.74 19.36
N PHE A 113 -9.81 -4.17 18.47
CA PHE A 113 -9.40 -3.59 17.20
C PHE A 113 -8.77 -2.18 17.34
N GLU A 114 -9.05 -1.51 18.46
CA GLU A 114 -8.86 -0.06 18.61
C GLU A 114 -7.43 0.35 18.97
N ASP A 115 -6.68 -0.52 19.64
CA ASP A 115 -5.46 -0.10 20.34
C ASP A 115 -4.16 -0.53 19.64
N LYS A 116 -4.12 -1.62 18.87
CA LYS A 116 -2.89 -2.03 18.16
C LYS A 116 -2.74 -1.39 16.78
N TRP A 117 -3.78 -1.40 15.95
CA TRP A 117 -3.71 -0.84 14.59
C TRP A 117 -3.61 0.69 14.62
N ALA A 118 -4.45 1.38 15.41
CA ALA A 118 -4.43 2.84 15.48
C ALA A 118 -3.15 3.41 16.15
N LYS A 119 -2.55 2.71 17.12
CA LYS A 119 -1.26 3.10 17.73
C LYS A 119 -0.06 2.79 16.82
N SER A 120 -0.08 1.70 16.05
CA SER A 120 0.96 1.39 15.06
C SER A 120 0.82 2.21 13.77
N CYS A 121 -0.37 2.78 13.52
CA CYS A 121 -0.66 3.58 12.33
C CYS A 121 -0.63 5.10 12.58
N ASP A 122 0.30 5.63 13.37
CA ASP A 122 0.77 6.97 13.04
C ASP A 122 1.37 6.85 11.63
N ILE A 123 0.73 7.39 10.57
CA ILE A 123 1.15 7.19 9.16
C ILE A 123 0.85 8.48 8.41
N GLY A 124 1.88 9.19 7.94
CA GLY A 124 1.68 10.41 7.13
C GLY A 124 2.87 11.37 7.05
N ASP A 125 3.83 11.26 7.96
CA ASP A 125 5.10 11.98 7.97
C ASP A 125 6.21 11.08 8.52
N ALA A 126 7.04 10.49 7.66
CA ALA A 126 8.13 9.59 8.08
C ALA A 126 9.11 10.29 9.04
N SER A 127 9.15 11.63 9.04
CA SER A 127 9.95 12.42 9.99
C SER A 127 9.35 12.48 11.40
N ARG A 128 8.10 12.02 11.60
CA ARG A 128 7.39 11.99 12.89
C ARG A 128 7.04 10.58 13.39
N GLY A 129 7.73 9.54 12.89
CA GLY A 129 7.60 8.17 13.40
C GLY A 129 6.50 7.35 12.75
N SER A 130 6.11 7.72 11.53
CA SER A 130 4.91 7.20 10.88
C SER A 130 5.21 6.36 9.62
N LEU A 131 4.38 5.36 9.24
CA LEU A 131 4.66 4.58 8.01
C LEU A 131 4.63 5.49 6.77
N SER A 132 5.62 5.32 5.89
CA SER A 132 5.67 6.10 4.65
C SER A 132 4.61 5.65 3.65
N SER A 133 4.21 6.53 2.72
CA SER A 133 3.34 6.15 1.61
C SER A 133 3.89 4.96 0.81
N TYR A 134 5.22 4.85 0.72
CA TYR A 134 5.89 3.74 0.06
C TYR A 134 5.70 2.43 0.84
N ALA A 135 5.84 2.44 2.17
CA ALA A 135 5.64 1.26 3.02
C ALA A 135 4.19 0.73 2.93
N ILE A 136 3.19 1.61 2.87
CA ILE A 136 1.79 1.21 2.70
C ILE A 136 1.58 0.46 1.37
N ILE A 137 2.21 0.94 0.29
CA ILE A 137 2.11 0.28 -1.02
C ILE A 137 2.82 -1.08 -1.02
N ILE A 138 3.94 -1.22 -0.31
CA ILE A 138 4.59 -2.51 -0.10
C ILE A 138 3.64 -3.49 0.60
N LEU A 139 3.01 -3.06 1.70
CA LEU A 139 2.02 -3.88 2.42
C LEU A 139 0.85 -4.28 1.52
N LEU A 140 0.38 -3.36 0.67
CA LEU A 140 -0.69 -3.67 -0.28
C LEU A 140 -0.26 -4.75 -1.27
N ILE A 141 0.92 -4.61 -1.89
CA ILE A 141 1.41 -5.60 -2.85
C ILE A 141 1.59 -6.96 -2.17
N HIS A 142 2.17 -6.98 -0.96
CA HIS A 142 2.30 -8.21 -0.17
C HIS A 142 0.94 -8.87 0.09
N TYR A 143 -0.09 -8.11 0.48
CA TYR A 143 -1.45 -8.65 0.62
C TYR A 143 -1.99 -9.23 -0.69
N LEU A 144 -1.80 -8.52 -1.81
CA LEU A 144 -2.28 -8.94 -3.13
C LEU A 144 -1.55 -10.19 -3.66
N GLN A 145 -0.28 -10.39 -3.27
CA GLN A 145 0.49 -11.60 -3.55
C GLN A 145 0.02 -12.81 -2.73
N ASN A 146 -0.49 -12.58 -1.51
CA ASN A 146 -0.96 -13.62 -0.60
C ASN A 146 -2.48 -13.80 -0.62
N CYS A 147 -3.19 -13.17 -1.57
CA CYS A 147 -4.58 -13.49 -1.82
C CYS A 147 -4.73 -14.91 -2.37
N GLU A 148 -5.86 -15.56 -2.11
CA GLU A 148 -6.20 -16.85 -2.71
C GLU A 148 -7.48 -16.72 -3.56
N PRO A 149 -7.40 -16.83 -4.90
CA PRO A 149 -6.19 -16.90 -5.73
C PRO A 149 -5.36 -15.59 -5.70
N PRO A 150 -4.06 -15.61 -6.07
CA PRO A 150 -3.22 -14.40 -6.03
C PRO A 150 -3.68 -13.36 -7.06
N VAL A 151 -3.64 -12.09 -6.64
CA VAL A 151 -3.89 -10.95 -7.54
C VAL A 151 -2.63 -10.54 -8.27
N LEU A 152 -1.48 -10.61 -7.58
CA LEU A 152 -0.17 -10.26 -8.12
C LEU A 152 0.82 -11.43 -7.97
N PRO A 153 1.75 -11.61 -8.93
CA PRO A 153 2.89 -12.50 -8.76
C PRO A 153 3.96 -11.85 -7.87
N ARG A 154 4.96 -12.64 -7.51
CA ARG A 154 6.23 -12.17 -6.96
C ARG A 154 7.22 -11.96 -8.10
N LEU A 155 7.25 -10.75 -8.68
CA LEU A 155 8.01 -10.44 -9.90
C LEU A 155 9.52 -10.70 -9.80
N GLN A 156 10.06 -10.82 -8.59
CA GLN A 156 11.49 -11.04 -8.35
C GLN A 156 11.84 -12.53 -8.15
N GLU A 157 10.82 -13.38 -8.04
CA GLU A 157 10.92 -14.81 -7.71
C GLU A 157 10.26 -15.69 -8.77
N ASP A 158 8.95 -15.51 -9.02
CA ASP A 158 8.11 -16.45 -9.79
C ASP A 158 8.60 -16.72 -11.22
N PHE A 159 9.32 -15.77 -11.80
CA PHE A 159 9.82 -15.83 -13.19
C PHE A 159 11.34 -15.98 -13.26
N ARG A 160 11.99 -16.16 -12.13
CA ARG A 160 13.44 -16.28 -12.06
C ARG A 160 13.83 -17.73 -12.26
N ASN A 161 14.33 -18.05 -13.44
CA ASN A 161 14.93 -19.35 -13.74
C ASN A 161 16.46 -19.31 -13.59
N GLY A 162 17.11 -20.47 -13.65
CA GLY A 162 18.57 -20.61 -13.45
C GLY A 162 19.43 -19.81 -14.45
N ASP A 163 18.87 -19.39 -15.59
CA ASP A 163 19.58 -18.63 -16.62
C ASP A 163 19.52 -17.11 -16.37
N VAL A 164 18.62 -16.64 -15.49
CA VAL A 164 18.50 -15.22 -15.15
C VAL A 164 19.63 -14.79 -14.23
N LYS A 165 20.56 -14.02 -14.79
CA LYS A 165 21.64 -13.39 -14.03
C LYS A 165 21.11 -12.22 -13.19
N PRO A 166 21.61 -12.05 -11.94
CA PRO A 166 21.27 -10.90 -11.12
C PRO A 166 21.74 -9.60 -11.79
N ILE A 167 20.98 -8.53 -11.59
CA ILE A 167 21.36 -7.18 -12.02
C ILE A 167 21.75 -6.43 -10.76
N LEU A 168 23.05 -6.23 -10.52
CA LEU A 168 23.53 -5.62 -9.29
C LEU A 168 23.66 -4.10 -9.43
N VAL A 169 22.99 -3.37 -8.54
CA VAL A 169 23.14 -1.92 -8.35
C VAL A 169 23.41 -1.68 -6.88
N GLU A 170 24.53 -1.01 -6.55
CA GLU A 170 24.95 -0.78 -5.16
C GLU A 170 24.99 -2.09 -4.33
N ASN A 171 25.44 -3.20 -4.93
CA ASN A 171 25.45 -4.56 -4.35
C ASN A 171 24.07 -5.16 -4.04
N HIS A 172 22.99 -4.54 -4.51
CA HIS A 172 21.64 -5.07 -4.41
C HIS A 172 21.24 -5.61 -5.77
N ASP A 173 20.75 -6.85 -5.81
CA ASP A 173 20.11 -7.34 -7.02
C ASP A 173 18.80 -6.59 -7.23
N VAL A 174 18.62 -5.94 -8.37
CA VAL A 174 17.44 -5.16 -8.73
C VAL A 174 16.63 -5.81 -9.85
N TYR A 175 16.97 -7.04 -10.23
CA TYR A 175 16.21 -7.79 -11.21
C TYR A 175 14.75 -7.97 -10.79
N TYR A 176 13.85 -7.84 -11.77
CA TYR A 176 12.46 -8.27 -11.68
C TYR A 176 11.94 -8.54 -13.09
N HIS A 177 10.94 -9.41 -13.20
CA HIS A 177 10.25 -9.66 -14.45
C HIS A 177 9.35 -8.49 -14.82
N ASN A 178 9.58 -7.89 -15.99
CA ASN A 178 8.91 -6.66 -16.41
C ASN A 178 7.93 -6.84 -17.57
N THR A 179 7.81 -8.05 -18.13
CA THR A 179 6.84 -8.36 -19.19
C THR A 179 5.49 -8.69 -18.56
N VAL A 180 4.48 -7.89 -18.86
CA VAL A 180 3.12 -8.10 -18.33
C VAL A 180 2.36 -9.10 -19.20
N PHE A 181 1.70 -10.07 -18.58
CA PHE A 181 0.82 -11.01 -19.26
C PHE A 181 -0.65 -10.60 -19.11
N GLU A 182 -1.39 -10.62 -20.22
CA GLU A 182 -2.84 -10.43 -20.15
C GLU A 182 -3.49 -11.59 -19.37
N LYS A 183 -4.40 -11.25 -18.46
CA LYS A 183 -5.21 -12.21 -17.67
C LYS A 183 -4.39 -13.20 -16.84
N TRP A 184 -3.31 -12.75 -16.21
CA TRP A 184 -2.52 -13.58 -15.29
C TRP A 184 -3.33 -14.02 -14.05
N SER A 185 -4.08 -13.11 -13.41
CA SER A 185 -4.78 -13.42 -12.15
C SER A 185 -6.10 -14.16 -12.36
N GLU A 186 -6.27 -15.25 -11.63
CA GLU A 186 -7.56 -15.97 -11.50
C GLU A 186 -8.49 -15.34 -10.46
N ASN A 187 -7.99 -14.42 -9.64
CA ASN A 187 -8.77 -13.76 -8.61
C ASN A 187 -9.86 -12.86 -9.23
N ARG A 188 -11.13 -13.03 -8.80
CA ARG A 188 -12.30 -12.27 -9.29
C ARG A 188 -12.83 -11.24 -8.30
N SER A 189 -12.13 -11.00 -7.20
CA SER A 189 -12.50 -9.99 -6.22
C SER A 189 -12.53 -8.60 -6.85
N SER A 190 -13.58 -7.84 -6.55
CA SER A 190 -13.70 -6.44 -6.91
C SER A 190 -12.72 -5.57 -6.12
N VAL A 191 -12.50 -4.33 -6.58
CA VAL A 191 -11.66 -3.33 -5.88
C VAL A 191 -12.10 -3.12 -4.42
N SER A 192 -13.40 -3.08 -4.16
CA SER A 192 -13.93 -2.91 -2.80
C SER A 192 -13.66 -4.13 -1.91
N GLN A 193 -13.80 -5.34 -2.46
CA GLN A 193 -13.49 -6.58 -1.72
C GLN A 193 -12.00 -6.68 -1.40
N LEU A 194 -11.12 -6.33 -2.33
CA LEU A 194 -9.67 -6.30 -2.09
C LEU A 194 -9.30 -5.24 -1.05
N PHE A 195 -9.94 -4.07 -1.07
CA PHE A 195 -9.71 -3.05 -0.07
C PHE A 195 -10.14 -3.50 1.34
N VAL A 196 -11.34 -4.10 1.48
CA VAL A 196 -11.80 -4.63 2.77
C VAL A 196 -10.92 -5.80 3.23
N GLY A 197 -10.54 -6.68 2.29
CA GLY A 197 -9.65 -7.80 2.58
C GLY A 197 -8.26 -7.38 3.01
N PHE A 198 -7.71 -6.28 2.47
CA PHE A 198 -6.45 -5.70 2.94
C PHE A 198 -6.52 -5.30 4.42
N LEU A 199 -7.61 -4.64 4.82
CA LEU A 199 -7.82 -4.23 6.21
C LEU A 199 -7.97 -5.45 7.13
N ASP A 200 -8.73 -6.45 6.71
CA ASP A 200 -8.97 -7.69 7.46
C ASP A 200 -7.70 -8.58 7.56
N TYR A 201 -6.88 -8.60 6.51
CA TYR A 201 -5.59 -9.31 6.48
C TYR A 201 -4.65 -8.74 7.54
N TYR A 202 -4.39 -7.43 7.50
CA TYR A 202 -3.45 -6.81 8.42
C TYR A 202 -4.01 -6.58 9.84
N ALA A 203 -5.32 -6.66 10.03
CA ALA A 203 -5.93 -6.73 11.36
C ALA A 203 -5.53 -8.00 12.12
N ARG A 204 -5.19 -9.08 11.41
CA ARG A 204 -4.81 -10.38 11.97
C ARG A 204 -3.34 -10.71 11.75
N PHE A 205 -2.61 -9.87 11.02
CA PHE A 205 -1.21 -10.07 10.72
C PHE A 205 -0.36 -9.87 11.97
N ASP A 206 0.52 -10.82 12.25
CA ASP A 206 1.43 -10.75 13.39
C ASP A 206 2.72 -10.02 13.00
N PHE A 207 2.75 -8.72 13.25
CA PHE A 207 3.92 -7.88 12.98
C PHE A 207 5.12 -8.19 13.87
N GLU A 208 4.98 -8.99 14.94
CA GLU A 208 6.11 -9.37 15.81
C GLU A 208 6.88 -10.55 15.21
N THR A 209 6.22 -11.42 14.45
CA THR A 209 6.81 -12.66 13.92
C THR A 209 6.88 -12.71 12.39
N GLN A 210 6.16 -11.84 11.68
CA GLN A 210 6.08 -11.84 10.22
C GLN A 210 6.54 -10.50 9.64
N VAL A 211 7.36 -10.56 8.59
CA VAL A 211 7.79 -9.37 7.85
C VAL A 211 7.05 -9.30 6.52
N GLY A 212 6.42 -8.17 6.25
CA GLY A 212 5.81 -7.88 4.95
C GLY A 212 6.89 -7.60 3.91
N GLU A 213 7.47 -8.66 3.34
CA GLU A 213 8.54 -8.58 2.36
C GLU A 213 8.02 -8.82 0.94
N LEU A 214 8.57 -8.05 -0.02
CA LEU A 214 8.37 -8.29 -1.45
C LEU A 214 9.33 -9.35 -2.03
N ARG A 215 10.31 -9.78 -1.22
CA ARG A 215 11.33 -10.78 -1.51
C ARG A 215 11.48 -11.67 -0.30
N PHE A 216 11.29 -12.97 -0.43
CA PHE A 216 11.71 -13.94 0.58
C PHE A 216 13.23 -14.08 0.47
N PHE A 217 13.93 -13.83 1.58
CA PHE A 217 15.39 -13.98 1.69
C PHE A 217 15.85 -15.44 1.53
#